data_AF-A0A417Z174-F1
#
_entry.id   AF-A0A417Z174-F1
#
_cell.length_a   1.000
_cell.length_b   1.000
_cell.length_c   1.000
_cell.angle_alpha   90.00
_cell.angle_beta   90.00
_cell.angle_gamma   90.00
#
_symmetry.space_group_name_H-M   'P 1'
#
loop_
_entity.id
_entity.type
_entity.pdbx_description
1 polymer ?
#
loop_
_entity_poly.entity_id
_entity_poly.type
_entity_poly.pdbx_seq_one_letter_code
_entity_poly.pdbx_strand_id
1 'polypeptide(L)'
;MRTTAVAALTLTAALALGACQDEVTSASPSSTASSSASNTTEGPSSASNPPPTTRAWSKTPTSGATAANASGREAITSFDFKNATWTTADGSRVTMKNGRARTAGSDGSTRTYSVSPHYQLWTHTPLFYDLDDDGYEDAIVVLEEAEGNGYSDTPIVWLGGPSGPRQLTTSALPSAQRCGTYIKSIKVVDEGTIVVEGAERSENQVCAELPNKPFTRAFSVKGNRVVEQIVE
;
A
#
# COMPACT_ATOMS: atom_id res chain seq x y z
N MET A 1 24.91 -25.23 -49.53
CA MET A 1 25.34 -23.88 -49.10
C MET A 1 24.55 -22.85 -49.90
N ARG A 2 23.58 -22.20 -49.29
CA ARG A 2 22.73 -21.17 -49.92
C ARG A 2 22.88 -19.90 -49.11
N THR A 3 23.53 -18.92 -49.72
CA THR A 3 23.80 -17.59 -49.16
C THR A 3 22.63 -16.69 -49.55
N THR A 4 21.74 -16.39 -48.59
CA THR A 4 20.70 -15.36 -48.74
C THR A 4 21.20 -14.05 -48.14
N ALA A 5 21.29 -13.05 -48.99
CA ALA A 5 21.71 -11.69 -48.67
C ALA A 5 20.67 -10.97 -47.81
N VAL A 6 21.14 -10.29 -46.78
CA VAL A 6 20.36 -9.37 -45.93
C VAL A 6 20.43 -7.98 -46.55
N ALA A 7 19.30 -7.44 -47.00
CA ALA A 7 19.19 -6.04 -47.39
C ALA A 7 18.75 -5.22 -46.17
N ALA A 8 19.66 -4.42 -45.64
CA ALA A 8 19.38 -3.42 -44.61
C ALA A 8 18.71 -2.20 -45.26
N LEU A 9 17.52 -1.84 -44.79
CA LEU A 9 16.85 -0.59 -45.16
C LEU A 9 16.98 0.39 -43.98
N THR A 10 17.98 1.27 -44.05
CA THR A 10 18.12 2.42 -43.16
C THR A 10 17.23 3.55 -43.67
N LEU A 11 16.20 3.92 -42.92
CA LEU A 11 15.43 5.13 -43.17
C LEU A 11 15.95 6.26 -42.27
N THR A 12 16.75 7.13 -42.84
CA THR A 12 17.19 8.39 -42.24
C THR A 12 16.21 9.48 -42.69
N ALA A 13 15.46 10.07 -41.75
CA ALA A 13 14.71 11.30 -41.99
C ALA A 13 15.17 12.35 -40.99
N ALA A 14 15.99 13.28 -41.48
CA ALA A 14 16.35 14.53 -40.84
C ALA A 14 15.95 15.68 -41.76
N LEU A 15 15.63 16.83 -41.14
CA LEU A 15 15.31 18.18 -41.65
C LEU A 15 13.91 18.61 -41.17
N ALA A 16 13.63 19.82 -40.69
CA ALA A 16 14.43 20.94 -40.20
C ALA A 16 13.44 21.96 -39.58
N LEU A 17 13.93 22.73 -38.61
CA LEU A 17 13.53 24.07 -38.14
C LEU A 17 12.20 24.69 -38.60
N GLY A 18 11.40 25.10 -37.60
CA GLY A 18 10.39 26.15 -37.72
C GLY A 18 10.17 26.80 -36.36
N ALA A 19 10.84 27.93 -36.12
CA ALA A 19 10.65 28.78 -34.96
C ALA A 19 9.40 29.65 -35.15
N CYS A 20 8.54 29.71 -34.13
CA CYS A 20 7.70 30.87 -33.84
C CYS A 20 7.79 31.13 -32.33
N GLN A 21 8.46 32.21 -31.98
CA GLN A 21 8.32 32.92 -30.72
C GLN A 21 6.89 33.50 -30.67
N ASP A 22 6.28 33.49 -29.49
CA ASP A 22 5.57 34.67 -29.00
C ASP A 22 5.51 34.63 -27.47
N GLU A 23 5.90 35.77 -26.89
CA GLU A 23 5.93 36.08 -25.48
C GLU A 23 4.53 36.01 -24.85
N VAL A 24 4.43 35.48 -23.63
CA VAL A 24 3.40 35.92 -22.70
C VAL A 24 4.06 36.29 -21.38
N THR A 25 4.17 37.60 -21.20
CA THR A 25 4.71 38.33 -20.07
C THR A 25 3.93 38.07 -18.79
N SER A 26 4.68 38.07 -17.69
CA SER A 26 4.30 37.92 -16.30
C SER A 26 3.24 38.93 -15.83
N ALA A 27 2.33 38.48 -14.94
CA ALA A 27 1.70 39.37 -13.96
C ALA A 27 1.25 38.57 -12.71
N SER A 28 1.99 38.70 -11.61
CA SER A 28 1.46 38.52 -10.25
C SER A 28 0.56 39.70 -9.89
N PRO A 29 -0.47 39.47 -9.05
CA PRO A 29 -0.92 40.52 -8.15
C PRO A 29 -0.73 40.08 -6.69
N SER A 30 0.20 40.76 -6.01
CA SER A 30 0.12 41.02 -4.57
C SER A 30 -0.50 42.39 -4.38
N SER A 31 -1.52 42.50 -3.54
CA SER A 31 -1.89 43.79 -2.94
C SER A 31 -2.41 43.61 -1.53
N THR A 32 -1.70 44.28 -0.63
CA THR A 32 -1.87 44.40 0.81
C THR A 32 -3.12 45.22 1.18
N ALA A 33 -3.57 44.99 2.41
CA ALA A 33 -4.70 45.55 3.15
C ALA A 33 -4.97 47.07 3.03
N SER A 34 -6.23 47.43 3.27
CA SER A 34 -6.59 48.70 3.90
C SER A 34 -7.80 48.49 4.83
N SER A 35 -7.63 48.91 6.08
CA SER A 35 -8.54 48.79 7.23
C SER A 35 -9.26 50.11 7.52
N SER A 36 -10.49 50.04 8.06
CA SER A 36 -11.18 50.94 9.04
C SER A 36 -12.72 50.79 8.88
N ALA A 37 -13.49 50.17 9.80
CA ALA A 37 -14.05 50.66 11.09
C ALA A 37 -15.11 51.80 10.90
N SER A 38 -16.34 51.85 11.44
CA SER A 38 -17.08 51.07 12.46
C SER A 38 -18.59 51.43 12.51
N ASN A 39 -19.41 50.49 13.05
CA ASN A 39 -20.65 50.61 13.90
C ASN A 39 -21.92 51.30 13.37
N THR A 40 -23.17 50.93 13.70
CA THR A 40 -23.87 50.02 14.67
C THR A 40 -25.32 49.85 14.14
N THR A 41 -26.10 48.79 14.41
CA THR A 41 -27.05 48.68 15.55
C THR A 41 -27.86 47.35 15.49
N GLU A 42 -27.86 46.62 16.62
CA GLU A 42 -28.84 45.72 17.28
C GLU A 42 -29.65 44.59 16.55
N GLY A 43 -29.70 43.41 17.20
CA GLY A 43 -30.31 42.12 16.75
C GLY A 43 -31.82 41.94 17.05
N PRO A 44 -32.38 40.69 17.17
CA PRO A 44 -31.79 39.52 17.84
C PRO A 44 -31.96 38.10 17.18
N SER A 45 -31.05 37.19 17.58
CA SER A 45 -31.17 35.74 17.85
C SER A 45 -31.84 34.76 16.85
N SER A 46 -31.05 33.83 16.26
CA SER A 46 -30.95 32.42 16.71
C SER A 46 -30.24 31.49 15.71
N ALA A 47 -29.39 30.58 16.25
CA ALA A 47 -28.85 29.35 15.65
C ALA A 47 -27.76 29.44 14.56
N SER A 48 -26.52 29.73 14.97
CA SER A 48 -25.31 29.26 14.28
C SER A 48 -24.93 27.89 14.84
N ASN A 49 -25.15 26.81 14.08
CA ASN A 49 -24.52 25.52 14.36
C ASN A 49 -23.03 25.61 13.96
N PRO A 50 -22.07 25.48 14.88
CA PRO A 50 -20.68 25.24 14.50
C PRO A 50 -20.54 23.87 13.83
N PRO A 51 -19.56 23.69 12.92
CA PRO A 51 -19.33 22.38 12.29
C PRO A 51 -19.01 21.34 13.38
N PRO A 52 -19.58 20.11 13.32
CA PRO A 52 -19.26 19.11 14.31
C PRO A 52 -17.78 18.73 14.21
N THR A 53 -17.14 18.84 15.36
CA THR A 53 -15.74 18.52 15.68
C THR A 53 -15.34 17.12 15.22
N THR A 54 -14.11 17.02 14.74
CA THR A 54 -13.39 15.78 14.46
C THR A 54 -13.46 14.82 15.65
N ARG A 55 -14.20 13.72 15.50
CA ARG A 55 -14.08 12.56 16.41
C ARG A 55 -12.77 11.85 16.12
N ALA A 56 -11.77 12.12 16.96
CA ALA A 56 -10.66 11.20 17.16
C ALA A 56 -11.24 9.89 17.72
N TRP A 57 -11.15 8.81 16.95
CA TRP A 57 -11.33 7.46 17.48
C TRP A 57 -9.98 6.91 17.94
N SER A 58 -9.46 7.46 19.03
CA SER A 58 -8.57 6.72 19.91
C SER A 58 -9.46 5.91 20.85
N LYS A 59 -9.72 4.65 20.51
CA LYS A 59 -10.18 3.69 21.52
C LYS A 59 -8.99 3.42 22.44
N THR A 60 -9.07 3.93 23.66
CA THR A 60 -8.22 3.50 24.77
C THR A 60 -8.45 2.00 24.99
N PRO A 61 -7.41 1.14 25.03
CA PRO A 61 -7.61 -0.24 25.42
C PRO A 61 -7.98 -0.28 26.91
N THR A 62 -9.08 -0.95 27.22
CA THR A 62 -9.45 -1.27 28.60
C THR A 62 -8.41 -2.25 29.15
N SER A 63 -7.47 -1.69 29.90
CA SER A 63 -6.44 -2.40 30.67
C SER A 63 -7.09 -3.30 31.72
N GLY A 64 -7.28 -4.57 31.36
CA GLY A 64 -7.52 -5.69 32.28
C GLY A 64 -6.32 -6.65 32.39
N ALA A 65 -5.13 -6.26 31.93
CA ALA A 65 -3.91 -7.05 32.05
C ALA A 65 -2.95 -6.37 33.02
N THR A 66 -2.61 -7.08 34.09
CA THR A 66 -1.56 -6.71 35.04
C THR A 66 -0.28 -6.36 34.27
N ALA A 67 0.18 -5.12 34.42
CA ALA A 67 1.42 -4.63 33.83
C ALA A 67 2.64 -5.33 34.46
N ALA A 68 3.05 -6.45 33.86
CA ALA A 68 4.37 -7.05 34.01
C ALA A 68 4.64 -7.93 32.77
N ASN A 69 5.74 -7.67 32.04
CA ASN A 69 6.20 -8.30 30.79
C ASN A 69 5.61 -7.82 29.43
N ALA A 70 5.41 -6.52 29.24
CA ALA A 70 5.10 -5.96 27.91
C ALA A 70 6.28 -6.02 26.90
N SER A 71 7.52 -6.30 27.33
CA SER A 71 8.70 -6.13 26.46
C SER A 71 8.90 -7.19 25.38
N GLY A 72 8.23 -8.35 25.47
CA GLY A 72 8.36 -9.44 24.49
C GLY A 72 7.14 -9.62 23.57
N ARG A 73 5.95 -9.27 24.05
CA ARG A 73 4.69 -9.49 23.33
C ARG A 73 4.52 -8.56 22.13
N GLU A 74 4.98 -7.32 22.26
CA GLU A 74 4.92 -6.31 21.19
C GLU A 74 6.22 -6.24 20.37
N ALA A 75 7.13 -7.21 20.50
CA ALA A 75 8.48 -7.13 19.91
C ALA A 75 8.46 -6.90 18.39
N ILE A 76 7.44 -7.42 17.69
CA ILE A 76 7.28 -7.25 16.26
C ILE A 76 7.07 -5.79 15.83
N THR A 77 6.53 -4.93 16.70
CA THR A 77 6.30 -3.50 16.40
C THR A 77 7.61 -2.75 16.19
N SER A 78 8.68 -3.24 16.82
CA SER A 78 10.04 -2.72 16.68
C SER A 78 10.88 -3.45 15.62
N PHE A 79 10.33 -4.47 14.95
CA PHE A 79 11.06 -5.26 13.98
C PHE A 79 11.39 -4.46 12.72
N ASP A 80 12.64 -4.53 12.29
CA ASP A 80 13.12 -3.81 11.12
C ASP A 80 12.82 -4.56 9.81
N PHE A 81 11.56 -4.48 9.38
CA PHE A 81 11.10 -5.04 8.11
C PHE A 81 11.90 -4.54 6.89
N LYS A 82 12.51 -3.35 6.99
CA LYS A 82 13.30 -2.72 5.93
C LYS A 82 14.68 -3.34 5.75
N ASN A 83 15.19 -4.05 6.75
CA ASN A 83 16.44 -4.81 6.66
C ASN A 83 16.24 -6.32 6.85
N ALA A 84 14.98 -6.77 6.91
CA ALA A 84 14.63 -8.18 7.02
C ALA A 84 14.92 -8.96 5.72
N THR A 85 15.01 -10.28 5.84
CA THR A 85 14.99 -11.20 4.70
C THR A 85 13.57 -11.70 4.47
N TRP A 86 13.08 -11.48 3.27
CA TRP A 86 11.74 -11.82 2.84
C TRP A 86 11.77 -13.09 1.97
N THR A 87 10.73 -13.89 2.07
CA THR A 87 10.42 -14.93 1.09
C THR A 87 9.37 -14.39 0.13
N THR A 88 9.67 -14.37 -1.16
CA THR A 88 8.81 -13.81 -2.23
C THR A 88 7.76 -14.83 -2.67
N ALA A 89 6.81 -14.41 -3.52
CA ALA A 89 5.72 -15.27 -3.99
C ALA A 89 6.22 -16.51 -4.76
N ASP A 90 7.36 -16.41 -5.44
CA ASP A 90 8.04 -17.52 -6.12
C ASP A 90 8.90 -18.39 -5.19
N GLY A 91 8.93 -18.10 -3.88
CA GLY A 91 9.71 -18.82 -2.88
C GLY A 91 11.16 -18.35 -2.74
N SER A 92 11.62 -17.40 -3.55
CA SER A 92 12.97 -16.86 -3.45
C SER A 92 13.17 -16.08 -2.15
N ARG A 93 14.41 -16.04 -1.65
CA ARG A 93 14.77 -15.24 -0.48
C ARG A 93 15.46 -13.96 -0.89
N VAL A 94 14.98 -12.83 -0.39
CA VAL A 94 15.47 -11.49 -0.72
C VAL A 94 15.78 -10.74 0.57
N THR A 95 17.05 -10.41 0.79
CA THR A 95 17.46 -9.57 1.92
C THR A 95 17.35 -8.11 1.54
N MET A 96 16.50 -7.38 2.25
CA MET A 96 16.29 -5.95 2.04
C MET A 96 17.45 -5.15 2.62
N LYS A 97 17.75 -4.02 1.98
CA LYS A 97 18.68 -3.01 2.49
C LYS A 97 17.96 -1.68 2.45
N ASN A 98 17.68 -1.11 3.63
CA ASN A 98 16.92 0.14 3.78
C ASN A 98 15.58 0.13 3.02
N GLY A 99 14.87 -0.99 3.10
CA GLY A 99 13.52 -1.17 2.57
C GLY A 99 13.49 -1.48 1.08
N ARG A 100 14.64 -1.78 0.45
CA ARG A 100 14.73 -2.08 -0.98
C ARG A 100 15.64 -3.27 -1.25
N ALA A 101 15.34 -4.00 -2.31
CA ALA A 101 16.24 -4.99 -2.90
C ALA A 101 16.07 -5.07 -4.41
N ARG A 102 17.05 -5.68 -5.08
CA ARG A 102 17.01 -5.95 -6.52
C ARG A 102 17.51 -7.37 -6.77
N THR A 103 16.85 -8.07 -7.67
CA THR A 103 17.27 -9.39 -8.16
C THR A 103 17.19 -9.43 -9.67
N ALA A 104 17.91 -10.37 -10.29
CA ALA A 104 17.76 -10.64 -11.70
C ALA A 104 16.45 -11.41 -11.93
N GLY A 105 15.63 -10.95 -12.88
CA GLY A 105 14.50 -11.70 -13.42
C GLY A 105 14.98 -12.86 -14.29
N SER A 106 14.11 -13.84 -14.51
CA SER A 106 14.43 -15.04 -15.29
C SER A 106 14.65 -14.76 -16.78
N ASP A 107 14.14 -13.63 -17.28
CA ASP A 107 14.27 -13.14 -18.64
C ASP A 107 15.41 -12.11 -18.82
N GLY A 108 16.23 -11.91 -17.78
CA GLY A 108 17.29 -10.90 -17.76
C GLY A 108 16.82 -9.50 -17.38
N SER A 109 15.53 -9.31 -17.07
CA SER A 109 15.03 -8.07 -16.49
C SER A 109 15.57 -7.86 -15.06
N THR A 110 15.36 -6.66 -14.51
CA THR A 110 15.62 -6.40 -13.09
C THR A 110 14.30 -6.38 -12.36
N ARG A 111 14.19 -7.25 -11.36
CA ARG A 111 13.09 -7.22 -10.41
C ARG A 111 13.50 -6.39 -9.20
N THR A 112 12.61 -5.50 -8.77
CA THR A 112 12.82 -4.64 -7.60
C THR A 112 11.79 -4.93 -6.54
N TYR A 113 12.23 -4.92 -5.29
CA TYR A 113 11.37 -5.08 -4.13
C TYR A 113 11.41 -3.83 -3.26
N SER A 114 10.27 -3.45 -2.67
CA SER A 114 10.19 -2.40 -1.64
C SER A 114 9.32 -2.81 -0.44
N VAL A 115 9.74 -2.37 0.74
CA VAL A 115 8.96 -2.40 1.99
C VAL A 115 8.79 -0.96 2.43
N SER A 116 7.77 -0.30 1.90
CA SER A 116 7.27 1.01 2.31
C SER A 116 6.09 1.34 1.42
N PRO A 117 5.05 2.05 1.91
CA PRO A 117 3.89 2.38 1.08
C PRO A 117 4.30 3.41 0.04
N HIS A 118 4.67 2.97 -1.15
CA HIS A 118 4.99 3.88 -2.25
C HIS A 118 3.72 4.39 -2.94
N TYR A 119 2.56 3.86 -2.55
CA TYR A 119 1.25 4.23 -3.07
C TYR A 119 0.25 4.54 -1.94
N GLN A 120 -0.60 5.52 -2.21
CA GLN A 120 -1.74 5.96 -1.37
C GLN A 120 -2.71 4.83 -0.98
N LEU A 121 -2.53 3.62 -1.50
CA LEU A 121 -3.38 2.45 -1.27
C LEU A 121 -3.16 1.79 0.10
N TRP A 122 -1.99 2.00 0.71
CA TRP A 122 -1.56 1.25 1.89
C TRP A 122 -1.19 2.15 3.09
N THR A 123 -1.96 3.22 3.31
CA THR A 123 -1.71 4.26 4.34
C THR A 123 -1.65 3.77 5.79
N HIS A 124 -1.99 2.52 6.06
CA HIS A 124 -2.09 1.95 7.40
C HIS A 124 -1.19 0.72 7.62
N THR A 125 -0.20 0.48 6.76
CA THR A 125 0.73 -0.64 6.95
C THR A 125 2.10 -0.17 7.49
N PRO A 126 2.75 -0.93 8.39
CA PRO A 126 2.31 -2.20 8.99
C PRO A 126 1.05 -2.10 9.85
N LEU A 127 0.19 -3.13 9.79
CA LEU A 127 -0.90 -3.34 10.73
C LEU A 127 -0.43 -4.30 11.82
N PHE A 128 -0.60 -3.95 13.09
CA PHE A 128 -0.24 -4.81 14.22
C PHE A 128 -1.50 -5.30 14.95
N TYR A 129 -1.55 -6.61 15.22
CA TYR A 129 -2.61 -7.27 15.96
C TYR A 129 -2.17 -8.70 16.28
N ASP A 130 -2.64 -9.31 17.37
CA ASP A 130 -2.46 -10.74 17.65
C ASP A 130 -3.44 -11.58 16.79
N LEU A 131 -2.95 -12.06 15.63
CA LEU A 131 -3.81 -12.66 14.59
C LEU A 131 -4.05 -14.16 14.82
N ASP A 132 -3.23 -14.82 15.64
CA ASP A 132 -3.34 -16.25 15.96
C ASP A 132 -3.67 -16.55 17.44
N ASP A 133 -3.94 -15.53 18.25
CA ASP A 133 -4.32 -15.59 19.67
C ASP A 133 -3.25 -16.28 20.54
N ASP A 134 -1.97 -16.15 20.16
CA ASP A 134 -0.83 -16.67 20.94
C ASP A 134 -0.34 -15.68 22.02
N GLY A 135 -0.95 -14.49 22.06
CA GLY A 135 -0.66 -13.39 22.98
C GLY A 135 0.55 -12.54 22.56
N TYR A 136 1.16 -12.79 21.40
CA TYR A 136 2.17 -11.92 20.82
C TYR A 136 1.54 -11.15 19.66
N GLU A 137 1.94 -9.90 19.50
CA GLU A 137 1.51 -9.14 18.33
C GLU A 137 2.14 -9.72 17.06
N ASP A 138 1.33 -9.78 16.02
CA ASP A 138 1.73 -10.07 14.65
C ASP A 138 1.70 -8.80 13.80
N ALA A 139 2.14 -8.90 12.54
CA ALA A 139 2.14 -7.80 11.61
C ALA A 139 1.65 -8.21 10.22
N ILE A 140 0.84 -7.36 9.58
CA ILE A 140 0.59 -7.41 8.13
C ILE A 140 1.41 -6.30 7.48
N VAL A 141 2.34 -6.71 6.62
CA VAL A 141 3.27 -5.81 5.95
C VAL A 141 3.23 -6.05 4.44
N VAL A 142 3.21 -4.98 3.66
CA VAL A 142 3.18 -5.08 2.20
C VAL A 142 4.60 -5.19 1.66
N LEU A 143 4.81 -6.21 0.84
CA LEU A 143 5.97 -6.31 -0.04
C LEU A 143 5.53 -5.90 -1.45
N GLU A 144 6.11 -4.81 -1.94
CA GLU A 144 5.96 -4.38 -3.32
C GLU A 144 7.00 -5.10 -4.18
N GLU A 145 6.57 -5.61 -5.32
CA GLU A 145 7.40 -6.22 -6.37
C GLU A 145 7.13 -5.50 -7.69
N ALA A 146 8.18 -5.14 -8.42
CA ALA A 146 8.07 -4.59 -9.75
C ALA A 146 9.10 -5.21 -10.71
N GLU A 147 8.66 -5.50 -11.93
CA GLU A 147 9.47 -6.09 -13.00
C GLU A 147 9.02 -5.52 -14.35
N GLY A 148 9.89 -4.77 -15.03
CA GLY A 148 9.53 -4.04 -16.24
C GLY A 148 8.36 -3.08 -16.00
N ASN A 149 7.24 -3.30 -16.70
CA ASN A 149 6.01 -2.53 -16.49
C ASN A 149 5.01 -3.23 -15.54
N GLY A 150 5.34 -4.39 -14.98
CA GLY A 150 4.50 -5.11 -14.01
C GLY A 150 4.76 -4.62 -12.58
N TYR A 151 3.71 -4.64 -11.75
CA TYR A 151 3.84 -4.49 -10.31
C TYR A 151 2.84 -5.38 -9.56
N SER A 152 3.21 -5.77 -8.34
CA SER A 152 2.36 -6.47 -7.38
C SER A 152 2.63 -5.93 -5.97
N ASP A 153 1.58 -5.58 -5.25
CA ASP A 153 1.64 -5.24 -3.83
C ASP A 153 1.03 -6.40 -3.05
N THR A 154 1.87 -7.16 -2.35
CA THR A 154 1.46 -8.37 -1.67
C THR A 154 1.44 -8.15 -0.15
N PRO A 155 0.27 -8.15 0.50
CA PRO A 155 0.19 -8.16 1.95
C PRO A 155 0.64 -9.52 2.50
N ILE A 156 1.61 -9.48 3.40
CA ILE A 156 2.27 -10.66 3.97
C ILE A 156 2.14 -10.59 5.49
N VAL A 157 1.71 -11.70 6.09
CA VAL A 157 1.65 -11.86 7.54
C VAL A 157 3.02 -12.24 8.07
N TRP A 158 3.46 -11.54 9.10
CA TRP A 158 4.59 -11.87 9.96
C TRP A 158 4.06 -12.17 11.35
N LEU A 159 4.35 -13.37 11.85
CA LEU A 159 3.92 -13.77 13.16
C LEU A 159 4.98 -13.43 14.21
N GLY A 160 4.53 -12.85 15.32
CA GLY A 160 5.30 -12.66 16.54
C GLY A 160 5.57 -13.98 17.25
N GLY A 161 6.18 -13.87 18.42
CA GLY A 161 6.45 -15.01 19.28
C GLY A 161 7.77 -14.90 20.04
N PRO A 162 8.00 -15.80 21.01
CA PRO A 162 9.18 -15.76 21.87
C PRO A 162 10.49 -16.00 21.12
N SER A 163 10.43 -16.67 19.96
CA SER A 163 11.57 -16.91 19.07
C SER A 163 11.87 -15.74 18.12
N GLY A 164 11.07 -14.68 18.18
CA GLY A 164 11.14 -13.53 17.30
C GLY A 164 10.24 -13.63 16.06
N PRO A 165 10.15 -12.53 15.28
CA PRO A 165 9.27 -12.45 14.12
C PRO A 165 9.60 -13.45 13.02
N ARG A 166 8.57 -14.10 12.46
CA ARG A 166 8.70 -15.00 11.30
C ARG A 166 7.68 -14.67 10.23
N GLN A 167 8.08 -14.75 8.96
CA GLN A 167 7.14 -14.57 7.85
C GLN A 167 6.31 -15.83 7.62
N LEU A 168 4.99 -15.67 7.37
CA LEU A 168 4.17 -16.72 6.76
C LEU A 168 4.37 -16.72 5.24
N THR A 169 4.82 -17.86 4.70
CA THR A 169 5.09 -18.01 3.26
C THR A 169 3.86 -18.45 2.46
N THR A 170 2.80 -18.88 3.14
CA THR A 170 1.52 -19.22 2.52
C THR A 170 0.46 -18.23 2.99
N SER A 171 0.29 -17.16 2.23
CA SER A 171 -0.74 -16.15 2.45
C SER A 171 -1.82 -16.30 1.39
N ALA A 172 -3.06 -16.50 1.82
CA ALA A 172 -4.23 -16.42 0.95
C ALA A 172 -4.70 -14.97 0.72
N LEU A 173 -4.02 -13.98 1.32
CA LEU A 173 -4.42 -12.57 1.17
C LEU A 173 -4.25 -12.13 -0.29
N PRO A 174 -5.26 -11.45 -0.86
CA PRO A 174 -5.18 -10.98 -2.24
C PRO A 174 -4.10 -9.91 -2.39
N SER A 175 -3.34 -9.98 -3.48
CA SER A 175 -2.36 -8.96 -3.85
C SER A 175 -2.98 -7.93 -4.78
N ALA A 176 -2.62 -6.65 -4.64
CA ALA A 176 -2.94 -5.67 -5.67
C ALA A 176 -1.99 -5.87 -6.85
N GLN A 177 -2.48 -5.86 -8.09
CA GLN A 177 -1.65 -6.14 -9.26
C GLN A 177 -2.01 -5.22 -10.41
N ARG A 178 -1.00 -4.85 -11.21
CA ARG A 178 -1.27 -4.15 -12.47
C ARG A 178 -2.22 -4.98 -13.32
N CYS A 179 -3.27 -4.34 -13.83
CA CYS A 179 -4.27 -5.00 -14.66
C CYS A 179 -4.96 -6.23 -14.01
N GLY A 180 -4.92 -6.37 -12.69
CA GLY A 180 -5.69 -7.38 -11.96
C GLY A 180 -6.54 -6.75 -10.86
N THR A 181 -6.15 -7.03 -9.63
CA THR A 181 -6.88 -6.67 -8.41
C THR A 181 -6.50 -5.29 -7.89
N TYR A 182 -7.51 -4.56 -7.42
CA TYR A 182 -7.37 -3.33 -6.64
C TYR A 182 -7.75 -3.63 -5.19
N ILE A 183 -6.86 -3.32 -4.24
CA ILE A 183 -7.18 -3.38 -2.81
C ILE A 183 -7.52 -1.98 -2.32
N LYS A 184 -8.71 -1.84 -1.74
CA LYS A 184 -9.20 -0.59 -1.18
C LYS A 184 -8.81 -0.46 0.30
N SER A 185 -8.95 -1.55 1.05
CA SER A 185 -8.63 -1.56 2.48
C SER A 185 -8.25 -2.95 2.95
N ILE A 186 -7.36 -3.00 3.94
CA ILE A 186 -7.16 -4.15 4.82
C ILE A 186 -7.32 -3.63 6.24
N LYS A 187 -8.11 -4.34 7.03
CA LYS A 187 -8.34 -4.04 8.45
C LYS A 187 -8.37 -5.34 9.23
N VAL A 188 -7.97 -5.28 10.49
CA VAL A 188 -8.18 -6.37 11.43
C VAL A 188 -9.39 -5.99 12.29
N VAL A 189 -10.36 -6.89 12.36
CA VAL A 189 -11.57 -6.76 13.17
C VAL A 189 -11.54 -7.79 14.30
N ASP A 190 -12.65 -7.92 15.03
CA ASP A 190 -12.83 -8.81 16.18
C ASP A 190 -12.07 -10.15 16.04
N GLU A 191 -11.40 -10.55 17.13
CA GLU A 191 -10.68 -11.82 17.26
C GLU A 191 -9.61 -12.07 16.16
N GLY A 192 -8.94 -11.03 15.69
CA GLY A 192 -7.83 -11.18 14.72
C GLY A 192 -8.28 -11.48 13.29
N THR A 193 -9.57 -11.35 12.99
CA THR A 193 -10.07 -11.57 11.63
C THR A 193 -9.59 -10.45 10.70
N ILE A 194 -8.91 -10.82 9.62
CA ILE A 194 -8.42 -9.91 8.59
C ILE A 194 -9.54 -9.73 7.56
N VAL A 195 -10.00 -8.51 7.35
CA VAL A 195 -10.99 -8.18 6.32
C VAL A 195 -10.32 -7.37 5.22
N VAL A 196 -10.44 -7.86 3.98
CA VAL A 196 -9.91 -7.22 2.78
C VAL A 196 -11.05 -6.80 1.88
N GLU A 197 -11.11 -5.51 1.57
CA GLU A 197 -12.09 -4.94 0.63
C GLU A 197 -11.36 -4.46 -0.61
N GLY A 198 -11.93 -4.72 -1.78
CA GLY A 198 -11.32 -4.35 -3.04
C GLY A 198 -12.24 -4.54 -4.23
N ALA A 199 -11.63 -4.58 -5.41
CA ALA A 199 -12.31 -4.93 -6.64
C ALA A 199 -11.39 -5.73 -7.57
N GLU A 200 -11.99 -6.68 -8.29
CA GLU A 200 -11.36 -7.44 -9.36
C GLU A 200 -11.75 -6.84 -10.71
N ARG A 201 -10.90 -7.08 -11.71
CA ARG A 201 -11.20 -6.70 -13.08
C ARG A 201 -12.32 -7.59 -13.63
N SER A 202 -13.33 -6.97 -14.21
CA SER A 202 -14.34 -7.71 -14.98
C SER A 202 -13.76 -8.17 -16.33
N GLU A 203 -14.29 -9.25 -16.89
CA GLU A 203 -13.78 -9.89 -18.12
C GLU A 203 -13.62 -8.91 -19.30
N ASN A 204 -14.54 -7.95 -19.45
CA ASN A 204 -14.54 -6.99 -20.56
C ASN A 204 -13.86 -5.65 -20.24
N GLN A 205 -13.20 -5.54 -19.10
CA GLN A 205 -12.61 -4.28 -18.65
C GLN A 205 -11.16 -4.14 -19.11
N VAL A 206 -10.81 -2.98 -19.67
CA VAL A 206 -9.45 -2.68 -20.13
C VAL A 206 -8.51 -2.34 -18.97
N CYS A 207 -7.20 -2.52 -19.16
CA CYS A 207 -6.16 -2.20 -18.18
C CYS A 207 -6.15 -0.74 -17.71
N ALA A 208 -6.58 0.19 -18.56
CA ALA A 208 -6.59 1.63 -18.26
C ALA A 208 -7.70 2.03 -17.27
N GLU A 209 -8.69 1.15 -17.05
CA GLU A 209 -9.77 1.36 -16.10
C GLU A 209 -9.47 0.70 -14.76
N LEU A 210 -9.98 1.32 -13.68
CA LEU A 210 -9.94 0.73 -12.34
C LEU A 210 -10.87 -0.48 -12.25
N PRO A 211 -10.43 -1.59 -11.62
CA PRO A 211 -11.27 -2.76 -11.32
C PRO A 211 -12.64 -2.39 -10.74
N ASN A 212 -13.71 -2.99 -11.27
CA ASN A 212 -15.09 -2.61 -10.91
C ASN A 212 -15.96 -3.76 -10.36
N LYS A 213 -15.46 -4.99 -10.26
CA LYS A 213 -16.16 -6.12 -9.62
C LYS A 213 -15.80 -6.14 -8.13
N PRO A 214 -16.62 -5.57 -7.24
CA PRO A 214 -16.25 -5.44 -5.84
C PRO A 214 -16.13 -6.81 -5.16
N PHE A 215 -15.28 -6.89 -4.13
CA PHE A 215 -15.24 -8.01 -3.21
C PHE A 215 -14.98 -7.54 -1.78
N THR A 216 -15.44 -8.35 -0.84
CA THR A 216 -15.06 -8.33 0.57
C THR A 216 -14.74 -9.76 0.96
N ARG A 217 -13.54 -10.00 1.47
CA ARG A 217 -13.07 -11.33 1.89
C ARG A 217 -12.57 -11.25 3.32
N ALA A 218 -12.89 -12.27 4.11
CA ALA A 218 -12.43 -12.41 5.49
C ALA A 218 -11.41 -13.54 5.59
N PHE A 219 -10.39 -13.37 6.43
CA PHE A 219 -9.32 -14.33 6.61
C PHE A 219 -8.95 -14.46 8.08
N SER A 220 -8.43 -15.63 8.45
CA SER A 220 -7.80 -15.85 9.77
C SER A 220 -6.44 -16.48 9.60
N VAL A 221 -5.59 -16.30 10.60
CA VAL A 221 -4.40 -17.13 10.76
C VAL A 221 -4.80 -18.40 11.50
N LYS A 222 -4.42 -19.56 10.96
CA LYS A 222 -4.61 -20.87 11.61
C LYS A 222 -3.30 -21.64 11.55
N GLY A 223 -2.60 -21.70 12.68
CA GLY A 223 -1.23 -22.23 12.74
C GLY A 223 -0.31 -21.44 11.80
N ASN A 224 0.31 -22.11 10.84
CA ASN A 224 1.27 -21.48 9.92
C ASN A 224 0.66 -21.06 8.57
N ARG A 225 -0.64 -20.77 8.51
CA ARG A 225 -1.33 -20.44 7.25
C ARG A 225 -2.36 -19.34 7.45
N VAL A 226 -2.48 -18.47 6.45
CA VAL A 226 -3.66 -17.59 6.31
C VAL A 226 -4.71 -18.33 5.50
N VAL A 227 -5.94 -18.41 6.02
CA VAL A 227 -7.07 -19.09 5.37
C VAL A 227 -8.21 -18.11 5.11
N GLU A 228 -8.80 -18.18 3.91
CA GLU A 228 -10.03 -17.46 3.62
C GLU A 228 -11.21 -18.11 4.35
N GLN A 229 -11.99 -17.30 5.03
CA GLN A 229 -13.24 -17.71 5.64
C GLN A 229 -14.34 -17.66 4.57
N ILE A 230 -14.86 -18.82 4.18
CA ILE A 230 -16.06 -18.89 3.35
C ILE A 230 -17.23 -18.77 4.32
N VAL A 231 -17.93 -17.63 4.26
CA VAL A 231 -19.20 -17.47 4.98
C VAL A 231 -20.28 -18.12 4.10
N GLU A 232 -20.78 -19.27 4.54
CA GLU A 232 -21.94 -19.94 3.93
C GLU A 232 -23.25 -19.21 4.25
#